data_AF-A0AAU1FZW2-F1
#
_entry.id   AF-A0AAU1FZW2-F1
#
_cell.length_a   1.000
_cell.length_b   1.000
_cell.length_c   1.000
_cell.angle_alpha   90.00
_cell.angle_beta   90.00
_cell.angle_gamma   90.00
#
_symmetry.space_group_name_H-M   'P 1'
#
loop_
_entity.id
_entity.type
_entity.pdbx_description
1 polymer ?
#
loop_
_entity_poly.entity_id
_entity_poly.type
_entity_poly.pdbx_seq_one_letter_code
_entity_poly.pdbx_strand_id
1 'polypeptide(L)'
;MSDRDPRTPKPEHGCEDSLDMLLTRAHEQLGTAITDRITARGGPPELRSPDLALDRLLAAAHRCVGTAVTRRRSREARAALAQRNLALEARLAERGPLSSRPSPVRLKYRQETLRLAHRYWPIDLAKGMRAAVRIVQNLSDLLEDTSQPVTTTGPVVRQLREHLHDMSRLPKPPRPPVTLTGLDYLVAVESALAEPAERLLHDVHRIRQLLDEELAPAIATLKSSPPAYVFGVDAIAQDLIDDLAQGCDQADVLAKAVVEVERASSDFVGADLSCAKLDGVLLEGILWDATTVWPGEWETLIRRASLPSGEEQGVLIVAAEPSDTVIHAEA
;
A
#
# COMPACT_ATOMS: atom_id res chain seq x y z
N MET A 1 -62.44 15.78 11.24
CA MET A 1 -62.55 15.93 9.77
C MET A 1 -61.13 16.10 9.25
N SER A 2 -60.65 15.12 8.45
CA SER A 2 -59.43 15.08 7.60
C SER A 2 -58.10 15.50 8.24
N ASP A 3 -56.94 14.86 8.05
CA ASP A 3 -56.33 14.15 6.91
C ASP A 3 -55.09 13.42 7.49
N ARG A 4 -54.91 12.08 7.40
CA ARG A 4 -54.11 11.33 6.39
C ARG A 4 -53.13 12.20 5.57
N ASP A 5 -51.85 11.90 5.35
CA ASP A 5 -51.03 10.68 5.45
C ASP A 5 -49.54 11.12 5.39
N PRO A 6 -48.57 10.40 5.98
CA PRO A 6 -47.15 10.69 5.83
C PRO A 6 -46.59 10.17 4.50
N ARG A 7 -45.75 11.01 3.89
CA ARG A 7 -44.98 10.74 2.68
C ARG A 7 -44.19 9.43 2.80
N THR A 8 -44.62 8.43 2.03
CA THR A 8 -43.81 7.27 1.67
C THR A 8 -42.75 7.70 0.64
N PRO A 9 -41.48 7.27 0.77
CA PRO A 9 -40.46 7.55 -0.24
C PRO A 9 -40.80 6.80 -1.52
N LYS A 10 -40.73 7.51 -2.66
CA LYS A 10 -40.79 6.92 -4.00
C LYS A 10 -39.72 5.83 -4.11
N PRO A 11 -40.07 4.59 -4.50
CA PRO A 11 -39.06 3.67 -4.97
C PRO A 11 -38.54 4.20 -6.31
N GLU A 12 -37.26 4.54 -6.31
CA GLU A 12 -36.48 4.74 -7.52
C GLU A 12 -36.77 3.58 -8.46
N HIS A 13 -37.17 3.92 -9.69
CA HIS A 13 -37.34 2.99 -10.79
C HIS A 13 -35.94 2.46 -11.19
N GLY A 14 -35.41 1.57 -10.36
CA GLY A 14 -34.32 0.68 -10.70
C GLY A 14 -34.83 -0.26 -11.77
N CYS A 15 -34.18 -0.18 -12.93
CA CYS A 15 -34.41 -0.94 -14.15
C CYS A 15 -34.22 -2.46 -13.91
N GLU A 16 -35.09 -3.09 -13.13
CA GLU A 16 -35.33 -4.53 -13.15
C GLU A 16 -36.23 -4.86 -14.35
N ASP A 17 -35.66 -4.69 -15.56
CA ASP A 17 -36.17 -5.42 -16.72
C ASP A 17 -35.82 -6.90 -16.50
N SER A 18 -36.62 -7.55 -15.66
CA SER A 18 -36.48 -8.95 -15.27
C SER A 18 -36.39 -9.83 -16.51
N LEU A 19 -35.58 -10.89 -16.44
CA LEU A 19 -35.56 -11.98 -17.42
C LEU A 19 -37.00 -12.45 -17.74
N ASP A 20 -37.87 -12.40 -16.73
CA ASP A 20 -39.30 -12.71 -16.85
C ASP A 20 -40.01 -11.78 -17.81
N MET A 21 -39.69 -10.49 -17.86
CA MET A 21 -40.32 -9.56 -18.78
C MET A 21 -39.93 -9.85 -20.24
N LEU A 22 -38.66 -10.20 -20.47
CA LEU A 22 -38.17 -10.61 -21.80
C LEU A 22 -38.75 -11.96 -22.24
N LEU A 23 -38.82 -12.93 -21.32
CA LEU A 23 -39.44 -14.23 -21.57
C LEU A 23 -40.95 -14.09 -21.79
N THR A 24 -41.63 -13.23 -21.03
CA THR A 24 -43.05 -12.91 -21.19
C THR A 24 -43.30 -12.27 -22.55
N ARG A 25 -42.48 -11.31 -22.97
CA ARG A 25 -42.62 -10.66 -24.29
C ARG A 25 -42.36 -11.62 -25.45
N ALA A 26 -41.38 -12.51 -25.30
CA ALA A 26 -41.12 -13.56 -26.27
C ALA A 26 -42.29 -14.56 -26.34
N HIS A 27 -42.85 -14.93 -25.18
CA HIS A 27 -44.01 -15.81 -25.08
C HIS A 27 -45.27 -15.17 -25.69
N GLU A 28 -45.53 -13.90 -25.43
CA GLU A 28 -46.62 -13.12 -26.02
C GLU A 28 -46.49 -13.02 -27.54
N GLN A 29 -45.31 -12.70 -28.06
CA GLN A 29 -45.09 -12.63 -29.51
C GLN A 29 -45.25 -13.99 -30.20
N LEU A 30 -44.79 -15.06 -29.55
CA LEU A 30 -44.98 -16.42 -30.04
C LEU A 30 -46.46 -16.83 -30.01
N GLY A 31 -47.15 -16.51 -28.91
CA GLY A 31 -48.57 -16.77 -28.73
C GLY A 31 -49.42 -16.01 -29.75
N THR A 32 -49.12 -14.74 -30.00
CA THR A 32 -49.84 -13.92 -30.98
C THR A 32 -49.64 -14.48 -32.39
N ALA A 33 -48.40 -14.82 -32.76
CA ALA A 33 -48.09 -15.40 -34.07
C ALA A 33 -48.73 -16.77 -34.31
N ILE A 34 -48.85 -17.60 -33.27
CA ILE A 34 -49.57 -18.89 -33.33
C ILE A 34 -51.08 -18.66 -33.46
N THR A 35 -51.64 -17.74 -32.66
CA THR A 35 -53.08 -17.47 -32.62
C THR A 35 -53.57 -16.88 -33.95
N ASP A 36 -52.88 -15.86 -34.49
CA ASP A 36 -53.18 -15.26 -35.79
C ASP A 36 -53.14 -16.28 -36.94
N ARG A 37 -52.39 -17.36 -36.78
CA ARG A 37 -52.23 -18.40 -37.80
C ARG A 37 -53.26 -19.53 -37.67
N ILE A 38 -53.70 -19.84 -36.44
CA ILE A 38 -54.84 -20.73 -36.20
C ILE A 38 -56.12 -20.09 -36.74
N THR A 39 -56.28 -18.78 -36.56
CA THR A 39 -57.43 -18.01 -37.06
C THR A 39 -57.38 -17.75 -38.57
N ALA A 40 -56.19 -17.74 -39.19
CA ALA A 40 -56.02 -17.61 -40.65
C ALA A 40 -56.32 -18.89 -41.48
N ARG A 41 -56.93 -19.95 -40.91
CA ARG A 41 -57.27 -21.23 -41.58
C ARG A 41 -58.38 -21.16 -42.65
N GLY A 42 -58.46 -20.08 -43.43
CA GLY A 42 -59.53 -19.84 -44.42
C GLY A 42 -59.09 -19.68 -45.89
N GLY A 43 -57.87 -20.06 -46.29
CA GLY A 43 -57.38 -19.88 -47.67
C GLY A 43 -56.58 -21.07 -48.23
N PRO A 44 -56.51 -21.25 -49.57
CA PRO A 44 -56.02 -22.46 -50.22
C PRO A 44 -54.52 -22.71 -49.97
N PRO A 45 -54.06 -23.98 -49.99
CA PRO A 45 -52.75 -24.36 -49.47
C PRO A 45 -51.66 -24.18 -50.53
N GLU A 46 -51.07 -22.99 -50.62
CA GLU A 46 -49.77 -22.85 -51.28
C GLU A 46 -48.63 -23.03 -50.26
N LEU A 47 -48.09 -24.25 -50.32
CA LEU A 47 -46.81 -24.74 -49.81
C LEU A 47 -45.83 -23.68 -49.28
N ARG A 48 -45.94 -23.33 -48.00
CA ARG A 48 -44.76 -23.07 -47.15
C ARG A 48 -44.91 -23.94 -45.93
N SER A 49 -44.06 -24.96 -45.81
CA SER A 49 -44.13 -25.92 -44.70
C SER A 49 -44.22 -25.14 -43.39
N PRO A 50 -45.30 -25.33 -42.59
CA PRO A 50 -45.51 -24.60 -41.35
C PRO A 50 -44.30 -24.73 -40.40
N ASP A 51 -43.63 -25.87 -40.48
CA ASP A 51 -42.39 -26.18 -39.76
C ASP A 51 -41.26 -25.21 -40.09
N LEU A 52 -41.10 -24.80 -41.35
CA LEU A 52 -40.01 -23.92 -41.78
C LEU A 52 -40.23 -22.46 -41.35
N ALA A 53 -41.48 -22.03 -41.18
CA ALA A 53 -41.79 -20.72 -40.62
C ALA A 53 -41.60 -20.70 -39.11
N LEU A 54 -42.02 -21.76 -38.41
CA LEU A 54 -41.78 -21.94 -36.98
C LEU A 54 -40.29 -22.02 -36.67
N ASP A 55 -39.52 -22.79 -37.45
CA ASP A 55 -38.07 -22.90 -37.32
C ASP A 55 -37.37 -21.55 -37.47
N ARG A 56 -37.80 -20.72 -38.43
CA ARG A 56 -37.24 -19.37 -38.62
C ARG A 56 -37.56 -18.46 -37.44
N LEU A 57 -38.75 -18.57 -36.87
CA LEU A 57 -39.21 -17.77 -35.73
C LEU A 57 -38.46 -18.19 -34.45
N LEU A 58 -38.33 -19.50 -34.21
CA LEU A 58 -37.54 -20.07 -33.12
C LEU A 58 -36.06 -19.68 -33.25
N ALA A 59 -35.48 -19.76 -34.46
CA ALA A 59 -34.10 -19.35 -34.70
C ALA A 59 -33.90 -17.84 -34.47
N ALA A 60 -34.87 -17.00 -34.83
CA ALA A 60 -34.83 -15.57 -34.57
C ALA A 60 -34.93 -15.26 -33.07
N ALA A 61 -35.87 -15.90 -32.36
CA ALA A 61 -36.01 -15.77 -30.92
C ALA A 61 -34.74 -16.23 -30.19
N HIS A 62 -34.17 -17.38 -30.57
CA HIS A 62 -32.93 -17.90 -30.01
C HIS A 62 -31.75 -16.93 -30.21
N ARG A 63 -31.59 -16.35 -31.41
CA ARG A 63 -30.56 -15.33 -31.66
C ARG A 63 -30.78 -14.08 -30.82
N CYS A 64 -32.00 -13.56 -30.75
CA CYS A 64 -32.32 -12.39 -29.93
C CYS A 64 -32.03 -12.63 -28.45
N VAL A 65 -32.50 -13.76 -27.89
CA VAL A 65 -32.23 -14.13 -26.48
C VAL A 65 -30.73 -14.32 -26.25
N GLY A 66 -30.03 -15.03 -27.15
CA GLY A 66 -28.58 -15.21 -27.07
C GLY A 66 -27.84 -13.87 -27.00
N THR A 67 -28.15 -12.94 -27.92
CA THR A 67 -27.53 -11.60 -27.91
C THR A 67 -27.87 -10.80 -26.65
N ALA A 68 -29.10 -10.90 -26.14
CA ALA A 68 -29.53 -10.23 -24.91
C ALA A 68 -28.77 -10.77 -23.68
N VAL A 69 -28.62 -12.09 -23.58
CA VAL A 69 -27.86 -12.75 -22.51
C VAL A 69 -26.38 -12.37 -22.57
N THR A 70 -25.74 -12.38 -23.74
CA THR A 70 -24.34 -11.95 -23.88
C THR A 70 -24.15 -10.47 -23.52
N ARG A 71 -25.08 -9.59 -23.93
CA ARG A 71 -25.07 -8.17 -23.54
C ARG A 71 -25.28 -7.97 -22.05
N ARG A 72 -26.12 -8.79 -21.41
CA ARG A 72 -26.33 -8.74 -19.96
C ARG A 72 -25.08 -9.21 -19.21
N ARG A 73 -24.54 -10.38 -19.55
CA ARG A 73 -23.30 -10.89 -18.96
C ARG A 73 -22.12 -9.94 -19.10
N SER A 74 -21.98 -9.29 -20.26
CA SER A 74 -20.92 -8.29 -20.45
C SER A 74 -21.15 -7.02 -19.63
N ARG A 75 -22.41 -6.60 -19.40
CA ARG A 75 -22.73 -5.49 -18.48
C ARG A 75 -22.47 -5.86 -17.03
N GLU A 76 -22.90 -7.04 -16.59
CA GLU A 76 -22.65 -7.55 -15.24
C GLU A 76 -21.14 -7.70 -14.97
N ALA A 77 -20.39 -8.25 -15.94
CA ALA A 77 -18.94 -8.34 -15.84
C ALA A 77 -18.28 -6.95 -15.73
N ARG A 78 -18.73 -5.97 -16.51
CA ARG A 78 -18.24 -4.58 -16.41
C ARG A 78 -18.59 -3.94 -15.07
N ALA A 79 -19.80 -4.16 -14.56
CA ALA A 79 -20.23 -3.63 -13.26
C ALA A 79 -19.44 -4.24 -12.10
N ALA A 80 -19.24 -5.56 -12.12
CA ALA A 80 -18.41 -6.25 -11.13
C ALA A 80 -16.95 -5.77 -11.17
N LEU A 81 -16.39 -5.56 -12.37
CA LEU A 81 -15.05 -5.01 -12.54
C LEU A 81 -14.95 -3.56 -12.02
N ALA A 82 -15.96 -2.72 -12.27
CA ALA A 82 -15.99 -1.35 -11.76
C ALA A 82 -16.07 -1.31 -10.22
N GLN A 83 -16.93 -2.13 -9.61
CA GLN A 83 -17.03 -2.25 -8.15
C GLN A 83 -15.72 -2.73 -7.53
N ARG A 84 -15.07 -3.72 -8.16
CA ARG A 84 -13.76 -4.21 -7.72
C ARG A 84 -12.69 -3.11 -7.80
N ASN A 85 -12.65 -2.36 -8.88
CA ASN A 85 -11.68 -1.27 -9.04
C ASN A 85 -11.89 -0.19 -7.97
N LEU A 86 -13.13 0.18 -7.67
CA LEU A 86 -13.44 1.13 -6.59
C LEU A 86 -12.98 0.62 -5.21
N ALA A 87 -13.22 -0.66 -4.91
CA ALA A 87 -12.77 -1.25 -3.64
C ALA A 87 -11.24 -1.30 -3.54
N LEU A 88 -10.56 -1.56 -4.65
CA LEU A 88 -9.10 -1.53 -4.72
C LEU A 88 -8.55 -0.11 -4.56
N GLU A 89 -9.13 0.87 -5.25
CA GLU A 89 -8.75 2.29 -5.13
C GLU A 89 -8.91 2.80 -3.69
N ALA A 90 -10.01 2.46 -3.02
CA ALA A 90 -10.21 2.80 -1.60
C ALA A 90 -9.12 2.18 -0.71
N ARG A 91 -8.80 0.90 -0.91
CA ARG A 91 -7.71 0.22 -0.17
C ARG A 91 -6.34 0.84 -0.47
N LEU A 92 -6.06 1.23 -1.71
CA LEU A 92 -4.79 1.86 -2.07
C LEU A 92 -4.67 3.28 -1.49
N ALA A 93 -5.77 4.04 -1.42
CA ALA A 93 -5.79 5.36 -0.80
C ALA A 93 -5.48 5.30 0.71
N GLU A 94 -5.99 4.28 1.41
CA GLU A 94 -5.64 4.02 2.82
C GLU A 94 -4.16 3.66 3.02
N ARG A 95 -3.50 3.14 1.98
CA ARG A 95 -2.12 2.64 2.01
C ARG A 95 -1.08 3.66 1.53
N GLY A 96 -1.47 4.91 1.33
CA GLY A 96 -0.56 6.02 1.04
C GLY A 96 -0.29 6.28 -0.46
N PRO A 97 0.33 7.43 -0.78
CA PRO A 97 0.55 7.91 -2.15
C PRO A 97 1.39 6.96 -3.00
N LEU A 98 2.33 6.21 -2.42
CA LEU A 98 3.15 5.26 -3.16
C LEU A 98 2.35 4.05 -3.64
N SER A 99 1.37 3.59 -2.85
CA SER A 99 0.50 2.46 -3.17
C SER A 99 -0.48 2.78 -4.30
N SER A 100 -0.86 4.05 -4.48
CA SER A 100 -1.73 4.50 -5.57
C SER A 100 -1.09 4.41 -6.96
N ARG A 101 0.23 4.18 -7.05
CA ARG A 101 0.96 4.10 -8.30
C ARG A 101 0.66 2.77 -9.02
N PRO A 102 0.66 2.75 -10.36
CA PRO A 102 0.33 1.54 -11.12
C PRO A 102 1.14 0.32 -10.67
N SER A 103 0.47 -0.79 -10.35
CA SER A 103 1.10 -2.00 -9.84
C SER A 103 2.24 -2.54 -10.71
N PRO A 104 2.15 -2.53 -12.06
CA PRO A 104 3.28 -2.95 -12.90
C PRO A 104 4.53 -2.06 -12.74
N VAL A 105 4.36 -0.77 -12.46
CA VAL A 105 5.46 0.17 -12.23
C VAL A 105 6.10 -0.10 -10.87
N ARG A 106 5.28 -0.26 -9.81
CA ARG A 106 5.77 -0.62 -8.47
C ARG A 106 6.58 -1.92 -8.50
N LEU A 107 6.05 -2.93 -9.20
CA LEU A 107 6.70 -4.23 -9.33
C LEU A 107 8.03 -4.15 -10.09
N LYS A 108 8.07 -3.41 -11.21
CA LYS A 108 9.28 -3.19 -12.01
C LYS A 108 10.43 -2.60 -11.19
N TYR A 109 10.13 -1.66 -10.30
CA TYR A 109 11.12 -0.92 -9.51
C TYR A 109 11.24 -1.39 -8.06
N ARG A 110 10.65 -2.55 -7.73
CA ARG A 110 10.59 -3.07 -6.37
C ARG A 110 11.96 -3.18 -5.73
N GLN A 111 12.92 -3.80 -6.44
CA GLN A 111 14.24 -4.06 -5.88
C GLN A 111 15.02 -2.78 -5.62
N GLU A 112 14.97 -1.82 -6.55
CA GLU A 112 15.56 -0.49 -6.38
C GLU A 112 14.91 0.27 -5.22
N THR A 113 13.59 0.17 -5.08
CA THR A 113 12.81 0.82 -4.03
C THR A 113 13.17 0.27 -2.64
N LEU A 114 13.27 -1.05 -2.50
CA LEU A 114 13.72 -1.69 -1.27
C LEU A 114 15.18 -1.35 -0.95
N ARG A 115 16.07 -1.29 -1.95
CA ARG A 115 17.46 -0.83 -1.74
C ARG A 115 17.52 0.62 -1.27
N LEU A 116 16.65 1.49 -1.78
CA LEU A 116 16.55 2.88 -1.31
C LEU A 116 16.08 2.91 0.16
N ALA A 117 15.02 2.18 0.51
CA ALA A 117 14.53 2.08 1.88
C ALA A 117 15.65 1.63 2.86
N HIS A 118 16.36 0.55 2.54
CA HIS A 118 17.48 0.06 3.35
C HIS A 118 18.64 1.07 3.44
N ARG A 119 18.87 1.85 2.38
CA ARG A 119 19.90 2.89 2.37
C ARG A 119 19.55 4.04 3.33
N TYR A 120 18.29 4.48 3.38
CA TYR A 120 17.83 5.53 4.28
C TYR A 120 17.59 5.04 5.72
N TRP A 121 17.48 3.73 5.94
CA TRP A 121 17.26 3.13 7.27
C TRP A 121 18.19 1.93 7.54
N PRO A 122 19.51 2.15 7.60
CA PRO A 122 20.49 1.06 7.76
C PRO A 122 20.51 0.47 9.19
N ILE A 123 20.07 1.24 10.18
CA ILE A 123 19.97 0.88 11.59
C ILE A 123 18.66 1.44 12.14
N ASP A 124 18.18 0.88 13.25
CA ASP A 124 17.01 1.42 13.95
C ASP A 124 17.36 2.76 14.64
N LEU A 125 17.26 3.84 13.87
CA LEU A 125 17.59 5.20 14.32
C LEU A 125 16.67 5.67 15.44
N ALA A 126 15.41 5.22 15.45
CA ALA A 126 14.47 5.55 16.51
C ALA A 126 14.90 4.92 17.84
N LYS A 127 15.32 3.65 17.82
CA LYS A 127 15.95 3.02 18.99
C LYS A 127 17.26 3.71 19.37
N GLY A 128 18.05 4.13 18.39
CA GLY A 128 19.25 4.93 18.57
C GLY A 128 18.98 6.22 19.35
N MET A 129 18.05 7.04 18.89
CA MET A 129 17.69 8.31 19.53
C MET A 129 17.15 8.10 20.95
N ARG A 130 16.29 7.12 21.17
CA ARG A 130 15.79 6.79 22.52
C ARG A 130 16.90 6.35 23.47
N ALA A 131 17.94 5.68 22.97
CA ALA A 131 19.11 5.34 23.78
C ALA A 131 19.93 6.60 24.14
N ALA A 132 20.08 7.55 23.20
CA ALA A 132 20.72 8.83 23.48
C ALA A 132 19.96 9.65 24.54
N VAL A 133 18.62 9.71 24.49
CA VAL A 133 17.79 10.34 25.53
C VAL A 133 18.10 9.75 26.91
N ARG A 134 18.12 8.42 27.02
CA ARG A 134 18.44 7.73 28.28
C ARG A 134 19.85 8.05 28.78
N ILE A 135 20.82 8.16 27.87
CA ILE A 135 22.20 8.53 28.23
C ILE A 135 22.24 9.95 28.82
N VAL A 136 21.51 10.90 28.25
CA VAL A 136 21.44 12.28 28.77
C VAL A 136 20.66 12.35 30.09
N GLN A 137 19.55 11.63 30.23
CA GLN A 137 18.82 11.54 31.49
C GLN A 137 19.70 11.01 32.62
N ASN A 138 20.44 9.91 32.37
CA ASN A 138 21.40 9.38 33.33
C ASN A 138 22.50 10.41 33.65
N LEU A 139 22.91 11.24 32.69
CA LEU A 139 23.87 12.30 32.92
C LEU A 139 23.29 13.41 33.81
N SER A 140 22.04 13.81 33.60
CA SER A 140 21.34 14.78 34.46
C SER A 140 21.22 14.25 35.88
N ASP A 141 20.78 13.00 36.07
CA ASP A 141 20.70 12.37 37.40
C ASP A 141 22.05 12.34 38.12
N LEU A 142 23.14 12.08 37.38
CA LEU A 142 24.51 12.11 37.91
C LEU A 142 25.00 13.52 38.28
N LEU A 143 24.49 14.56 37.61
CA LEU A 143 24.83 15.94 37.89
C LEU A 143 24.05 16.49 39.09
N GLU A 144 22.81 16.03 39.29
CA GLU A 144 21.99 16.35 40.47
C GLU A 144 22.51 15.64 41.74
N ASP A 145 23.06 14.43 41.60
CA ASP A 145 23.62 13.66 42.71
C ASP A 145 24.99 14.22 43.15
N THR A 146 24.95 15.22 44.03
CA THR A 146 26.14 15.84 44.65
C THR A 146 27.07 14.87 45.39
N SER A 147 26.65 13.62 45.62
CA SER A 147 27.46 12.60 46.30
C SER A 147 28.39 11.83 45.35
N GLN A 148 28.19 11.93 44.02
CA GLN A 148 29.02 11.24 43.04
C GLN A 148 30.14 12.13 42.47
N PRO A 149 31.35 11.58 42.25
CA PRO A 149 32.45 12.35 41.74
C PRO A 149 32.24 12.67 40.25
N VAL A 150 32.36 13.95 39.89
CA VAL A 150 32.23 14.49 38.52
C VAL A 150 33.13 13.78 37.49
N THR A 151 34.12 12.97 37.92
CA THR A 151 34.96 12.11 37.06
C THR A 151 34.17 11.06 36.27
N THR A 152 32.97 10.65 36.70
CA THR A 152 32.11 9.67 35.99
C THR A 152 31.38 10.25 34.77
N THR A 153 31.27 11.58 34.64
CA THR A 153 30.55 12.25 33.54
C THR A 153 31.27 12.19 32.18
N GLY A 154 32.60 12.13 32.18
CA GLY A 154 33.42 12.18 30.95
C GLY A 154 33.22 11.00 30.00
N PRO A 155 33.22 9.75 30.51
CA PRO A 155 32.86 8.57 29.72
C PRO A 155 31.45 8.62 29.11
N VAL A 156 30.47 9.15 29.84
CA VAL A 156 29.06 9.25 29.39
C VAL A 156 28.93 10.21 28.21
N VAL A 157 29.57 11.39 28.28
CA VAL A 157 29.61 12.35 27.17
C VAL A 157 30.29 11.75 25.93
N ARG A 158 31.36 10.96 26.11
CA ARG A 158 32.02 10.27 24.99
C ARG A 158 31.12 9.22 24.35
N GLN A 159 30.44 8.42 25.17
CA GLN A 159 29.47 7.43 24.68
C GLN A 159 28.36 8.09 23.87
N LEU A 160 27.83 9.22 24.34
CA LEU A 160 26.81 9.98 23.61
C LEU A 160 27.32 10.49 22.26
N ARG A 161 28.56 11.01 22.20
CA ARG A 161 29.20 11.45 20.95
C ARG A 161 29.35 10.32 19.93
N GLU A 162 29.83 9.16 20.38
CA GLU A 162 29.98 7.98 19.52
C GLU A 162 28.62 7.57 18.94
N HIS A 163 27.59 7.54 19.80
CA HIS A 163 26.24 7.18 19.41
C HIS A 163 25.62 8.15 18.40
N LEU A 164 25.78 9.47 18.60
CA LEU A 164 25.34 10.50 17.66
C LEU A 164 26.16 10.50 16.35
N HIS A 165 27.44 10.13 16.41
CA HIS A 165 28.28 10.00 15.23
C HIS A 165 27.79 8.89 14.30
N ASP A 166 27.45 7.73 14.85
CA ASP A 166 26.95 6.61 14.05
C ASP A 166 25.61 6.94 13.37
N MET A 167 24.72 7.67 14.06
CA MET A 167 23.45 8.14 13.47
C MET A 167 23.63 9.20 12.38
N SER A 168 24.73 9.96 12.41
CA SER A 168 25.03 10.97 11.36
C SER A 168 25.50 10.38 10.02
N ARG A 169 25.65 9.06 9.93
CA ARG A 169 26.05 8.36 8.70
C ARG A 169 24.93 8.17 7.69
N LEU A 170 23.75 8.78 7.93
CA LEU A 170 22.65 8.72 6.98
C LEU A 170 23.09 9.25 5.61
N PRO A 171 22.62 8.63 4.51
CA PRO A 171 22.95 9.11 3.19
C PRO A 171 22.44 10.54 3.03
N LYS A 172 23.30 11.43 2.53
CA LYS A 172 22.81 12.69 1.99
C LYS A 172 21.95 12.38 0.77
N PRO A 173 20.71 12.86 0.71
CA PRO A 173 19.89 12.66 -0.47
C PRO A 173 20.59 13.30 -1.68
N PRO A 174 20.78 12.56 -2.79
CA PRO A 174 21.23 13.16 -4.02
C PRO A 174 20.20 14.18 -4.49
N ARG A 175 20.66 15.35 -4.96
CA ARG A 175 19.76 16.30 -5.63
C ARG A 175 19.15 15.60 -6.84
N PRO A 176 17.81 15.55 -6.98
CA PRO A 176 17.20 14.85 -8.09
C PRO A 176 17.60 15.54 -9.40
N PRO A 177 18.09 14.81 -10.41
CA PRO A 177 18.32 15.38 -11.72
C PRO A 177 16.98 15.83 -12.32
N VAL A 178 17.01 16.98 -12.99
CA VAL A 178 15.84 17.58 -13.64
C VAL A 178 15.42 16.71 -14.83
N THR A 179 14.35 15.93 -14.63
CA THR A 179 13.45 15.29 -15.61
C THR A 179 14.01 14.24 -16.58
N LEU A 180 13.28 13.12 -16.72
CA LEU A 180 12.65 12.65 -17.98
C LEU A 180 11.92 11.30 -17.76
N THR A 181 10.58 11.36 -17.90
CA THR A 181 9.67 10.29 -18.36
C THR A 181 9.93 8.85 -17.89
N GLY A 182 9.08 8.36 -16.97
CA GLY A 182 9.04 6.97 -16.50
C GLY A 182 9.78 6.69 -15.18
N LEU A 183 10.51 7.68 -14.67
CA LEU A 183 11.24 7.67 -13.39
C LEU A 183 10.45 8.28 -12.21
N ASP A 184 9.19 8.69 -12.41
CA ASP A 184 8.40 9.40 -11.40
C ASP A 184 8.15 8.57 -10.13
N TYR A 185 8.19 7.24 -10.21
CA TYR A 185 8.00 6.39 -9.03
C TYR A 185 9.22 6.40 -8.10
N LEU A 186 10.42 6.17 -8.63
CA LEU A 186 11.64 6.19 -7.81
C LEU A 186 11.91 7.58 -7.24
N VAL A 187 11.62 8.64 -7.99
CA VAL A 187 11.70 10.02 -7.50
C VAL A 187 10.68 10.26 -6.38
N ALA A 188 9.44 9.75 -6.50
CA ALA A 188 8.44 9.86 -5.44
C ALA A 188 8.85 9.08 -4.18
N VAL A 189 9.38 7.87 -4.32
CA VAL A 189 9.94 7.07 -3.21
C VAL A 189 11.07 7.83 -2.54
N GLU A 190 12.03 8.31 -3.32
CA GLU A 190 13.17 9.05 -2.79
C GLU A 190 12.73 10.34 -2.11
N SER A 191 11.76 11.07 -2.65
CA SER A 191 11.22 12.28 -2.02
C SER A 191 10.54 11.96 -0.69
N ALA A 192 9.78 10.87 -0.62
CA ALA A 192 9.11 10.43 0.61
C ALA A 192 10.10 10.04 1.72
N LEU A 193 11.29 9.55 1.37
CA LEU A 193 12.34 9.19 2.32
C LEU A 193 13.29 10.35 2.63
N ALA A 194 13.62 11.18 1.63
CA ALA A 194 14.61 12.24 1.73
C ALA A 194 14.17 13.35 2.67
N GLU A 195 12.92 13.82 2.58
CA GLU A 195 12.43 14.92 3.42
C GLU A 195 12.53 14.62 4.93
N PRO A 196 12.03 13.49 5.46
CA PRO A 196 12.20 13.17 6.87
C PRO A 196 13.66 12.85 7.24
N ALA A 197 14.45 12.28 6.32
CA ALA A 197 15.87 12.04 6.56
C ALA A 197 16.69 13.33 6.68
N GLU A 198 16.40 14.36 5.86
CA GLU A 198 17.04 15.68 5.94
C GLU A 198 16.72 16.37 7.27
N ARG A 199 15.46 16.33 7.70
CA ARG A 199 15.04 16.87 8.99
C ARG A 199 15.74 16.16 10.16
N LEU A 200 15.79 14.83 10.13
CA LEU A 200 16.51 14.06 11.14
C LEU A 200 18.02 14.38 11.15
N LEU A 201 18.65 14.48 9.98
CA LEU A 201 20.06 14.85 9.87
C LEU A 201 20.34 16.26 10.43
N HIS A 202 19.43 17.21 10.17
CA HIS A 202 19.51 18.55 10.72
C HIS A 202 19.41 18.53 12.25
N ASP A 203 18.44 17.80 12.81
CA ASP A 203 18.27 17.67 14.26
C ASP A 203 19.48 16.98 14.90
N VAL A 204 20.01 15.88 14.33
CA VAL A 204 21.25 15.22 14.79
C VAL A 204 22.42 16.20 14.79
N HIS A 205 22.53 17.05 13.78
CA HIS A 205 23.60 18.04 13.70
C HIS A 205 23.47 19.09 14.81
N ARG A 206 22.25 19.62 15.04
CA ARG A 206 21.95 20.57 16.12
C ARG A 206 22.25 19.99 17.50
N ILE A 207 21.79 18.77 17.78
CA ILE A 207 22.04 18.02 19.02
C ILE A 207 23.56 17.88 19.27
N ARG A 208 24.32 17.56 18.23
CA ARG A 208 25.78 17.43 18.34
C ARG A 208 26.46 18.77 18.62
N GLN A 209 26.02 19.85 17.98
CA GLN A 209 26.53 21.19 18.27
C GLN A 209 26.28 21.57 19.73
N LEU A 210 25.05 21.39 20.22
CA LEU A 210 24.72 21.66 21.63
C LEU A 210 25.57 20.84 22.60
N LEU A 211 25.78 19.55 22.30
CA LEU A 211 26.64 18.67 23.09
C LEU A 211 28.10 19.13 23.11
N ASP A 212 28.65 19.48 21.94
CA ASP A 212 30.08 19.77 21.78
C ASP A 212 30.46 21.20 22.18
N GLU A 213 29.59 22.17 21.91
CA GLU A 213 29.85 23.59 22.09
C GLU A 213 29.37 24.11 23.45
N GLU A 214 28.34 23.48 24.06
CA GLU A 214 27.77 23.96 25.32
C GLU A 214 27.92 22.96 26.46
N LEU A 215 27.36 21.74 26.32
CA LEU A 215 27.27 20.79 27.43
C LEU A 215 28.66 20.28 27.87
N ALA A 216 29.49 19.83 26.92
CA ALA A 216 30.80 19.30 27.24
C ALA A 216 31.76 20.34 27.86
N PRO A 217 31.83 21.59 27.35
CA PRO A 217 32.57 22.66 28.02
C PRO A 217 32.04 22.99 29.42
N ALA A 218 30.72 23.05 29.61
CA ALA A 218 30.13 23.34 30.91
C ALA A 218 30.48 22.28 31.96
N ILE A 219 30.42 20.99 31.60
CA ILE A 219 30.86 19.87 32.45
C ILE A 219 32.37 19.94 32.75
N ALA A 220 33.19 20.38 31.79
CA ALA A 220 34.62 20.55 32.03
C ALA A 220 34.91 21.69 33.02
N THR A 221 34.20 22.82 32.92
CA THR A 221 34.34 23.94 33.85
C THR A 221 33.94 23.53 35.27
N LEU A 222 32.88 22.74 35.44
CA LEU A 222 32.46 22.16 36.73
C LEU A 222 33.57 21.34 37.41
N LYS A 223 34.40 20.62 36.65
CA LYS A 223 35.54 19.86 37.20
C LYS A 223 36.66 20.75 37.74
N SER A 224 36.72 22.00 37.28
CA SER A 224 37.83 22.93 37.54
C SER A 224 37.50 24.06 38.53
N SER A 225 36.21 24.28 38.84
CA SER A 225 35.73 25.42 39.66
C SER A 225 34.81 24.98 40.81
N PRO A 226 34.78 25.71 41.94
CA PRO A 226 33.96 25.36 43.12
C PRO A 226 32.44 25.44 42.86
N PRO A 227 31.60 24.77 43.70
CA PRO A 227 30.19 24.41 43.41
C PRO A 227 29.19 25.57 43.32
N ALA A 228 29.64 26.83 43.34
CA ALA A 228 28.76 27.98 43.13
C ALA A 228 28.38 28.20 41.64
N TYR A 229 28.98 27.44 40.71
CA TYR A 229 28.84 27.59 39.26
C TYR A 229 28.10 26.40 38.61
N VAL A 230 27.13 25.81 39.30
CA VAL A 230 26.27 24.72 38.78
C VAL A 230 25.07 25.25 37.99
N PHE A 231 24.77 26.55 38.10
CA PHE A 231 23.64 27.17 37.39
C PHE A 231 23.90 27.23 35.88
N GLY A 232 23.22 26.34 35.14
CA GLY A 232 23.15 26.36 33.67
C GLY A 232 23.35 25.00 33.02
N VAL A 233 24.04 24.05 33.67
CA VAL A 233 24.29 22.73 33.08
C VAL A 233 23.00 21.92 32.98
N ASP A 234 22.14 21.99 33.99
CA ASP A 234 20.84 21.32 33.97
C ASP A 234 19.92 21.89 32.89
N ALA A 235 19.99 23.20 32.62
CA ALA A 235 19.24 23.83 31.54
C ALA A 235 19.72 23.34 30.17
N ILE A 236 21.04 23.31 29.94
CA ILE A 236 21.62 22.79 28.69
C ILE A 236 21.31 21.29 28.52
N ALA A 237 21.34 20.51 29.62
CA ALA A 237 20.99 19.10 29.58
C ALA A 237 19.50 18.89 29.25
N GLN A 238 18.61 19.73 29.80
CA GLN A 238 17.19 19.71 29.46
C GLN A 238 16.95 20.10 27.99
N ASP A 239 17.60 21.16 27.49
CA ASP A 239 17.52 21.56 26.08
C ASP A 239 17.99 20.42 25.16
N LEU A 240 19.04 19.70 25.56
CA LEU A 240 19.51 18.53 24.82
C LEU A 240 18.52 17.36 24.85
N ILE A 241 17.83 17.14 25.97
CA ILE A 241 16.76 16.13 26.08
C ILE A 241 15.60 16.51 25.15
N ASP A 242 15.19 17.77 25.13
CA ASP A 242 14.09 18.27 24.31
C ASP A 242 14.42 18.14 22.81
N ASP A 243 15.66 18.50 22.42
CA ASP A 243 16.15 18.33 21.05
C ASP A 243 16.24 16.85 20.64
N LEU A 244 16.67 15.97 21.54
CA LEU A 244 16.69 14.52 21.31
C LEU A 244 15.28 13.93 21.20
N ALA A 245 14.31 14.44 21.96
CA ALA A 245 12.91 14.05 21.88
C ALA A 245 12.31 14.45 20.51
N GLN A 246 12.58 15.66 20.05
CA GLN A 246 12.22 16.08 18.69
C GLN A 246 12.88 15.18 17.63
N GLY A 247 14.16 14.82 17.81
CA GLY A 247 14.87 13.89 16.95
C GLY A 247 14.24 12.49 16.93
N CYS A 248 13.70 12.01 18.05
CA CYS A 248 12.92 10.77 18.11
C CYS A 248 11.67 10.85 17.23
N ASP A 249 10.94 11.97 17.28
CA ASP A 249 9.75 12.16 16.46
C ASP A 249 10.09 12.13 14.96
N GLN A 250 11.18 12.79 14.55
CA GLN A 250 11.63 12.72 13.14
C GLN A 250 12.08 11.31 12.74
N ALA A 251 12.76 10.59 13.63
CA ALA A 251 13.15 9.20 13.38
C ALA A 251 11.93 8.29 13.22
N ASP A 252 10.88 8.49 14.02
CA ASP A 252 9.62 7.74 13.90
C ASP A 252 8.86 8.10 12.60
N VAL A 253 8.92 9.36 12.15
CA VAL A 253 8.39 9.76 10.84
C VAL A 253 9.13 9.07 9.70
N LEU A 254 10.47 9.05 9.74
CA LEU A 254 11.27 8.35 8.73
C LEU A 254 11.00 6.84 8.75
N ALA A 255 10.90 6.22 9.93
CA ALA A 255 10.56 4.81 10.08
C ALA A 255 9.20 4.48 9.43
N LYS A 256 8.19 5.33 9.65
CA LYS A 256 6.87 5.17 9.01
C LYS A 256 6.95 5.27 7.48
N ALA A 257 7.73 6.22 6.96
CA ALA A 257 7.95 6.37 5.51
C ALA A 257 8.64 5.13 4.92
N VAL A 258 9.63 4.57 5.61
CA VAL A 258 10.31 3.32 5.20
C VAL A 258 9.32 2.15 5.16
N VAL A 259 8.51 1.98 6.20
CA VAL A 259 7.46 0.94 6.24
C VAL A 259 6.44 1.14 5.12
N GLU A 260 6.05 2.38 4.81
CA GLU A 260 5.16 2.65 3.68
C GLU A 260 5.79 2.24 2.34
N VAL A 261 7.06 2.57 2.13
CA VAL A 261 7.82 2.19 0.92
C VAL A 261 7.93 0.67 0.79
N GLU A 262 8.29 -0.03 1.86
CA GLU A 262 8.39 -1.49 1.89
C GLU A 262 7.04 -2.16 1.62
N ARG A 263 5.98 -1.64 2.23
CA ARG A 263 4.61 -2.11 2.01
C ARG A 263 4.18 -1.87 0.58
N ALA A 264 4.36 -0.67 0.02
CA ALA A 264 4.02 -0.37 -1.37
C ALA A 264 4.80 -1.23 -2.38
N SER A 265 5.97 -1.73 -1.99
CA SER A 265 6.85 -2.60 -2.77
C SER A 265 6.57 -4.09 -2.61
N SER A 266 5.76 -4.50 -1.62
CA SER A 266 5.54 -5.91 -1.29
C SER A 266 4.07 -6.29 -1.30
N ASP A 267 3.15 -5.34 -1.13
CA ASP A 267 1.70 -5.57 -1.11
C ASP A 267 1.09 -5.37 -2.51
N PHE A 268 0.73 -6.49 -3.12
CA PHE A 268 0.07 -6.56 -4.42
C PHE A 268 -1.30 -7.25 -4.34
N VAL A 269 -1.89 -7.33 -3.14
CA VAL A 269 -3.23 -7.89 -2.92
C VAL A 269 -4.25 -7.17 -3.81
N GLY A 270 -4.96 -7.94 -4.64
CA GLY A 270 -5.94 -7.49 -5.62
C GLY A 270 -5.39 -6.76 -6.84
N ALA A 271 -4.08 -6.55 -6.94
CA ALA A 271 -3.46 -5.80 -8.01
C ALA A 271 -3.70 -6.43 -9.39
N ASP A 272 -3.80 -5.58 -10.42
CA ASP A 272 -3.74 -6.02 -11.81
C ASP A 272 -2.29 -5.96 -12.31
N LEU A 273 -1.70 -7.14 -12.52
CA LEU A 273 -0.36 -7.35 -13.07
C LEU A 273 -0.42 -8.03 -14.44
N SER A 274 -1.59 -8.08 -15.10
CA SER A 274 -1.79 -8.75 -16.39
C SER A 274 -0.85 -8.26 -17.50
N CYS A 275 -0.41 -6.99 -17.41
CA CYS A 275 0.51 -6.37 -18.36
C CYS A 275 1.95 -6.26 -17.83
N ALA A 276 2.25 -6.83 -16.67
CA ALA A 276 3.59 -6.78 -16.08
C ALA A 276 4.54 -7.77 -16.75
N LYS A 277 5.81 -7.37 -16.94
CA LYS A 277 6.89 -8.27 -17.35
C LYS A 277 7.57 -8.78 -16.09
N LEU A 278 7.45 -10.08 -15.83
CA LEU A 278 7.95 -10.71 -14.60
C LEU A 278 9.34 -11.35 -14.78
N ASP A 279 9.84 -11.46 -16.02
CA ASP A 279 11.14 -12.04 -16.31
C ASP A 279 12.26 -11.24 -15.62
N GLY A 280 13.01 -11.92 -14.75
CA GLY A 280 14.12 -11.33 -13.99
C GLY A 280 13.69 -10.40 -12.84
N VAL A 281 12.40 -10.32 -12.51
CA VAL A 281 11.90 -9.60 -11.33
C VAL A 281 11.92 -10.52 -10.13
N LEU A 282 12.50 -10.06 -9.01
CA LEU A 282 12.48 -10.79 -7.74
C LEU A 282 11.06 -10.73 -7.14
N LEU A 283 10.37 -11.87 -7.13
CA LEU A 283 8.99 -11.98 -6.66
C LEU A 283 8.90 -12.42 -5.19
N GLU A 284 9.97 -12.97 -4.62
CA GLU A 284 10.02 -13.37 -3.21
C GLU A 284 9.63 -12.22 -2.27
N GLY A 285 8.72 -12.51 -1.33
CA GLY A 285 8.18 -11.56 -0.36
C GLY A 285 6.96 -10.76 -0.84
N ILE A 286 6.45 -11.01 -2.06
CA ILE A 286 5.22 -10.36 -2.52
C ILE A 286 3.99 -10.99 -1.86
N LEU A 287 3.15 -10.14 -1.29
CA LEU A 287 1.81 -10.47 -0.80
C LEU A 287 0.79 -10.35 -1.93
N TRP A 288 -0.06 -11.36 -2.08
CA TRP A 288 -1.11 -11.42 -3.09
C TRP A 288 -2.29 -12.26 -2.60
N ASP A 289 -3.41 -12.19 -3.29
CA ASP A 289 -4.63 -12.93 -2.97
C ASP A 289 -5.31 -13.49 -4.22
N ALA A 290 -6.41 -14.21 -4.04
CA ALA A 290 -7.20 -14.75 -5.15
C ALA A 290 -7.76 -13.67 -6.10
N THR A 291 -7.80 -12.40 -5.69
CA THR A 291 -8.23 -11.32 -6.57
C THR A 291 -7.09 -10.79 -7.43
N THR A 292 -5.82 -10.97 -7.04
CA THR A 292 -4.64 -10.51 -7.79
C THR A 292 -4.59 -11.14 -9.19
N VAL A 293 -4.46 -10.31 -10.24
CA VAL A 293 -4.42 -10.77 -11.63
C VAL A 293 -2.99 -10.87 -12.09
N TRP A 294 -2.50 -12.08 -12.32
CA TRP A 294 -1.16 -12.34 -12.84
C TRP A 294 -1.14 -12.41 -14.37
N PRO A 295 0.01 -12.17 -15.03
CA PRO A 295 0.14 -12.35 -16.46
C PRO A 295 0.12 -13.83 -16.84
N GLY A 296 -0.77 -14.23 -17.77
CA GLY A 296 -0.75 -15.56 -18.40
C GLY A 296 -0.59 -16.74 -17.43
N GLU A 297 0.38 -17.62 -17.72
CA GLU A 297 0.60 -18.87 -16.98
C GLU A 297 1.28 -18.67 -15.60
N TRP A 298 1.68 -17.44 -15.26
CA TRP A 298 2.40 -17.14 -14.03
C TRP A 298 1.59 -17.43 -12.77
N GLU A 299 0.26 -17.35 -12.82
CA GLU A 299 -0.56 -17.62 -11.65
C GLU A 299 -0.28 -19.02 -11.07
N THR A 300 -0.10 -20.02 -11.92
CA THR A 300 0.14 -21.40 -11.47
C THR A 300 1.52 -21.53 -10.83
N LEU A 301 2.54 -20.90 -11.42
CA LEU A 301 3.91 -20.90 -10.91
C LEU A 301 4.00 -20.17 -9.56
N ILE A 302 3.41 -18.99 -9.48
CA ILE A 302 3.38 -18.16 -8.27
C ILE A 302 2.63 -18.87 -7.16
N ARG A 303 1.48 -19.49 -7.47
CA ARG A 303 0.71 -20.28 -6.50
C ARG A 303 1.51 -21.45 -5.92
N ARG A 304 2.31 -22.15 -6.72
CA ARG A 304 3.20 -23.22 -6.24
C ARG A 304 4.35 -22.69 -5.36
N ALA A 305 4.84 -21.50 -5.67
CA ALA A 305 5.93 -20.85 -4.94
C ALA A 305 5.45 -20.06 -3.70
N SER A 306 4.16 -20.07 -3.39
CA SER A 306 3.58 -19.26 -2.31
C SER A 306 3.12 -20.07 -1.11
N LEU A 307 3.16 -19.44 0.06
CA LEU A 307 2.66 -19.96 1.32
C LEU A 307 1.59 -19.02 1.89
N PRO A 308 0.67 -19.50 2.75
CA PRO A 308 -0.22 -18.62 3.49
C PRO A 308 0.54 -17.57 4.28
N SER A 309 0.20 -16.30 4.10
CA SER A 309 0.65 -15.26 5.01
C SER A 309 -0.09 -15.48 6.33
N GLY A 310 0.65 -15.70 7.43
CA GLY A 310 0.05 -15.98 8.74
C GLY A 310 -0.81 -14.84 9.31
N GLU A 311 -0.81 -13.67 8.66
CA GLU A 311 -1.44 -12.44 9.12
C GLU A 311 -2.90 -12.29 8.67
N GLU A 312 -3.24 -12.71 7.44
CA GLU A 312 -4.57 -12.49 6.85
C GLU A 312 -5.09 -13.73 6.11
N GLN A 313 -6.33 -14.13 6.42
CA GLN A 313 -6.97 -15.29 5.80
C GLN A 313 -7.15 -15.05 4.29
N GLY A 314 -6.53 -15.92 3.48
CA GLY A 314 -6.64 -15.85 2.01
C GLY A 314 -5.57 -15.01 1.33
N VAL A 315 -4.65 -14.39 2.08
CA VAL A 315 -3.44 -13.76 1.56
C VAL A 315 -2.31 -14.78 1.53
N LEU A 316 -1.59 -14.79 0.42
CA LEU A 316 -0.43 -15.63 0.17
C LEU A 316 0.81 -14.75 0.04
N ILE A 317 1.95 -15.26 0.49
CA ILE A 317 3.27 -14.66 0.28
C ILE A 317 4.08 -15.56 -0.66
N VAL A 318 4.71 -14.96 -1.67
CA VAL A 318 5.67 -15.68 -2.52
C VAL A 318 6.89 -16.02 -1.66
N ALA A 319 7.06 -17.30 -1.35
CA ALA A 319 8.06 -17.78 -0.39
C ALA A 319 9.41 -18.14 -1.04
N ALA A 320 9.42 -18.36 -2.35
CA ALA A 320 10.61 -18.62 -3.14
C ALA A 320 10.44 -18.10 -4.56
N GLU A 321 11.54 -17.92 -5.29
CA GLU A 321 11.46 -17.54 -6.70
C GLU A 321 10.77 -18.64 -7.53
N PRO A 322 9.70 -18.30 -8.28
CA PRO A 322 8.98 -19.27 -9.09
C PRO A 322 9.88 -19.78 -10.20
N SER A 323 10.28 -21.04 -10.08
CA SER A 323 11.15 -21.72 -11.04
C SER A 323 10.35 -22.77 -11.82
N ASP A 324 10.57 -22.86 -13.13
CA ASP A 324 9.93 -23.85 -13.99
C ASP A 324 10.57 -25.26 -13.84
N THR A 325 11.64 -25.35 -13.05
CA THR A 325 12.30 -26.62 -12.73
C THR A 325 11.44 -27.43 -11.77
N VAL A 326 10.70 -28.37 -12.34
CA VAL A 326 10.12 -29.52 -11.66
C VAL A 326 11.24 -30.28 -10.96
N ILE A 327 11.51 -29.98 -9.68
CA ILE A 327 12.24 -30.91 -8.84
C ILE A 327 11.22 -32.00 -8.45
N HIS A 328 11.19 -33.07 -9.25
CA HIS A 328 10.70 -34.33 -8.76
C HIS A 328 11.58 -34.73 -7.57
N ALA A 329 11.03 -34.65 -6.36
CA ALA A 329 11.62 -35.32 -5.21
C ALA A 329 11.37 -36.83 -5.39
N GLU A 330 12.31 -37.52 -6.01
CA GLU A 330 12.49 -38.96 -5.81
C GLU A 330 13.30 -39.17 -4.52
N ALA A 331 12.66 -39.71 -3.49
CA ALA A 331 13.17 -40.73 -2.56
C ALA A 331 12.07 -41.15 -1.58
#